data_AF-A0A8H6SJ39-F1
#
_entry.id   AF-A0A8H6SJ39-F1
#
_cell.length_a   1.000
_cell.length_b   1.000
_cell.length_c   1.000
_cell.angle_alpha   90.00
_cell.angle_beta   90.00
_cell.angle_gamma   90.00
#
_symmetry.space_group_name_H-M   'P 1'
#
loop_
_entity.id
_entity.type
_entity.pdbx_description
1 polymer ?
#
loop_
_entity_poly.entity_id
_entity_poly.type
_entity_poly.pdbx_seq_one_letter_code
_entity_poly.pdbx_strand_id
1 'polypeptide(L)'
;MSEMSMSADFKVHLPLAKLESCAKCKSTKTLRLCSACNERTYCSPTCQKQDWADHKTFCGKTDRLDLNIFYPLIGCLVEMGHLRKPQTHPALRQSILNAPNPGSLPTRLPDGSAANLVHLGNRLAGPHQAGSAIWFSQALDQNVRLKFMDRVKREGHVLPILMATSLALLSEIYTTPTSNEKKSLRARLAYRSSPIADFGIASGAAKVTAPDRLAYRDKSTNPSFAGIRYGQDPNDHYWLYFTTIRGETVTLDCGMYTFNMCQMVSTKPYSTHSMLPPELPWVPAFFRERDMDRTTPDMYVERRRMSVLRNPALQTVVHIAGTATTYDEAQASIICSFMETLARRKISREEREFVLSLTTQARNELKTVLNGRSWASWPKVPATTVEMDPDELMEDMMDDDAAWAEYLKGYKKNKKAGMDETQLDQAYRVWSAEQKGRQPLWASVM
;
A
#
# COMPACT_ATOMS: atom_id res chain seq x y z
N MET A 1 9.66 33.55 -35.20
CA MET A 1 10.50 33.05 -34.09
C MET A 1 9.59 32.98 -32.88
N SER A 2 9.17 31.77 -32.49
CA SER A 2 8.28 31.57 -31.34
C SER A 2 9.11 31.77 -30.07
N GLU A 3 8.73 32.72 -29.21
CA GLU A 3 9.30 32.84 -27.87
C GLU A 3 9.15 31.50 -27.15
N MET A 4 10.27 30.85 -26.86
CA MET A 4 10.31 29.69 -25.99
C MET A 4 9.98 30.19 -24.59
N SER A 5 8.68 30.20 -24.27
CA SER A 5 8.15 30.44 -22.92
C SER A 5 9.04 29.74 -21.91
N MET A 6 9.71 30.50 -21.04
CA MET A 6 10.57 29.94 -20.01
C MET A 6 9.72 29.00 -19.15
N SER A 7 10.04 27.71 -19.21
CA SER A 7 9.39 26.67 -18.42
C SER A 7 9.41 27.07 -16.95
N ALA A 8 8.25 27.01 -16.29
CA ALA A 8 8.16 27.21 -14.85
C ALA A 8 9.17 26.30 -14.13
N ASP A 9 9.92 26.84 -13.17
CA ASP A 9 10.91 26.08 -12.40
C ASP A 9 10.17 25.15 -11.42
N PHE A 10 10.08 23.86 -11.79
CA PHE A 10 9.50 22.81 -10.95
C PHE A 10 10.53 22.35 -9.91
N LYS A 11 10.58 23.04 -8.78
CA LYS A 11 11.46 22.67 -7.67
C LYS A 11 10.74 21.76 -6.67
N VAL A 12 11.37 20.64 -6.31
CA VAL A 12 10.92 19.81 -5.19
C VAL A 12 11.26 20.51 -3.87
N HIS A 13 10.25 20.68 -3.01
CA HIS A 13 10.38 21.29 -1.69
C HIS A 13 10.37 20.22 -0.62
N LEU A 14 11.55 19.93 -0.08
CA LEU A 14 11.71 18.93 0.96
C LEU A 14 11.27 19.48 2.33
N PRO A 15 10.37 18.79 3.05
CA PRO A 15 10.14 19.06 4.46
C PRO A 15 11.42 18.84 5.28
N LEU A 16 11.46 19.42 6.47
CA LEU A 16 12.50 19.14 7.46
C LEU A 16 12.55 17.64 7.76
N ALA A 17 13.75 17.06 7.76
CA ALA A 17 13.95 15.64 8.06
C ALA A 17 13.69 15.31 9.53
N LYS A 18 14.10 16.22 10.43
CA LYS A 18 13.99 16.10 11.87
C LYS A 18 13.94 17.47 12.52
N LEU A 19 13.51 17.53 13.77
CA LEU A 19 13.51 18.75 14.57
C LEU A 19 14.91 18.97 15.16
N GLU A 20 15.76 19.74 14.48
CA GLU A 20 17.16 19.93 14.92
C GLU A 20 17.33 21.08 15.92
N SER A 21 16.96 22.30 15.53
CA SER A 21 17.21 23.49 16.32
C SER A 21 16.18 24.59 16.05
N CYS A 22 16.05 25.52 16.98
CA CYS A 22 15.23 26.71 16.80
C CYS A 22 15.87 27.61 15.75
N ALA A 23 15.09 28.04 14.75
CA ALA A 23 15.59 28.91 13.69
C ALA A 23 16.20 30.23 14.22
N LYS A 24 15.66 30.76 15.33
CA LYS A 24 16.12 32.02 15.95
C LYS A 24 17.28 31.83 16.93
N CYS A 25 17.08 31.10 18.02
CA CYS A 25 18.06 31.02 19.12
C CYS A 25 18.91 29.74 19.11
N LYS A 26 18.73 28.87 18.12
CA LYS A 26 19.43 27.58 17.97
C LYS A 26 19.25 26.56 19.11
N SER A 27 18.42 26.85 20.12
CA SER A 27 18.02 25.87 21.14
C SER A 27 17.47 24.59 20.50
N THR A 28 17.82 23.44 21.05
CA THR A 28 17.35 22.12 20.62
C THR A 28 16.19 21.60 21.48
N LYS A 29 15.78 22.37 22.50
CA LYS A 29 14.73 21.99 23.46
C LYS A 29 13.35 22.46 23.01
N THR A 30 12.33 21.66 23.30
CA THR A 30 10.90 21.98 23.13
C THR A 30 10.55 22.56 21.75
N LEU A 31 11.13 21.97 20.70
CA LEU A 31 10.92 22.43 19.33
C LEU A 31 9.48 22.22 18.87
N ARG A 32 8.90 23.28 18.31
CA ARG A 32 7.58 23.33 17.70
C ARG A 32 7.73 23.81 16.27
N LEU A 33 6.84 23.36 15.41
CA LEU A 33 6.77 23.85 14.05
C LEU A 33 5.92 25.11 13.96
N CYS A 34 6.22 25.96 12.98
CA CYS A 34 5.37 27.07 12.59
C CYS A 34 3.96 26.56 12.30
N SER A 35 2.95 27.06 13.03
CA SER A 35 1.56 26.63 12.86
C SER A 35 0.97 26.91 11.48
N ALA A 36 1.55 27.83 10.71
CA ALA A 36 1.08 28.16 9.36
C ALA A 36 1.66 27.22 8.29
N CYS A 37 2.98 27.10 8.20
CA CYS A 37 3.64 26.33 7.12
C CYS A 37 4.13 24.94 7.53
N ASN A 38 4.33 24.68 8.83
CA ASN A 38 4.96 23.47 9.37
C ASN A 38 6.39 23.16 8.87
N GLU A 39 7.10 24.15 8.32
CA GLU A 39 8.43 23.96 7.70
C GLU A 39 9.56 24.65 8.47
N ARG A 40 9.24 25.43 9.51
CA ARG A 40 10.23 26.14 10.33
C ARG A 40 10.05 25.82 11.81
N THR A 41 11.16 25.67 12.52
CA THR A 41 11.20 25.21 13.92
C THR A 41 11.50 26.34 14.90
N TYR A 42 10.79 26.35 16.03
CA TYR A 42 10.96 27.32 17.10
C TYR A 42 10.86 26.65 18.47
N CYS A 43 11.66 27.07 19.45
CA CYS A 43 11.52 26.58 20.82
C CYS A 43 10.38 27.29 21.58
N SER A 44 9.93 28.46 21.10
CA SER A 44 8.88 29.27 21.73
C SER A 44 8.18 30.20 20.73
N PRO A 45 6.95 30.66 21.04
CA PRO A 45 6.28 31.71 20.25
C PRO A 45 7.07 33.02 20.20
N THR A 46 7.86 33.34 21.22
CA THR A 46 8.74 34.53 21.25
C THR A 46 9.80 34.45 20.16
N CYS A 47 10.49 33.31 20.04
CA CYS A 47 11.46 33.09 18.97
C CYS A 47 10.81 33.14 17.58
N GLN A 48 9.58 32.63 17.44
CA GLN A 48 8.82 32.74 16.18
C GLN A 48 8.52 34.20 15.83
N LYS A 49 8.05 35.01 16.78
CA LYS A 49 7.79 36.45 16.57
C LYS A 49 9.06 37.22 16.19
N GLN A 50 10.19 36.92 16.84
CA GLN A 50 11.48 37.57 16.54
C GLN A 50 12.09 37.19 15.20
N ASP A 51 11.69 36.04 14.63
CA ASP A 51 12.11 35.57 13.32
C ASP A 51 11.05 35.87 12.24
N TRP A 52 9.91 36.44 12.62
CA TRP A 52 8.76 36.59 11.73
C TRP A 52 9.03 37.51 10.55
N ALA A 53 9.82 38.58 10.75
CA ALA A 53 10.18 39.51 9.69
C ALA A 53 10.86 38.81 8.50
N ASP A 54 11.73 37.83 8.79
CA ASP A 54 12.43 37.04 7.78
C ASP A 54 11.54 35.89 7.29
N HIS A 55 10.89 35.18 8.22
CA HIS A 55 10.10 34.00 7.91
C HIS A 55 8.88 34.30 7.02
N LYS A 56 8.20 35.43 7.22
CA LYS A 56 6.95 35.77 6.52
C LYS A 56 7.10 35.82 5.00
N THR A 57 8.32 36.05 4.49
CA THR A 57 8.61 36.15 3.06
C THR A 57 8.41 34.81 2.34
N PHE A 58 8.64 33.70 3.02
CA PHE A 58 8.48 32.34 2.49
C PHE A 58 7.45 31.50 3.24
N CYS A 59 6.87 32.03 4.33
CA CYS A 59 5.78 31.38 5.05
C CYS A 59 4.48 31.42 4.23
N GLY A 60 4.13 30.31 3.58
CA GLY A 60 2.85 30.13 2.90
C GLY A 60 1.86 29.29 3.71
N LYS A 61 0.56 29.45 3.42
CA LYS A 61 -0.47 28.51 3.89
C LYS A 61 -0.22 27.16 3.21
N THR A 62 0.00 26.13 4.01
CA THR A 62 0.17 24.76 3.54
C THR A 62 -1.06 23.96 3.92
N ASP A 63 -1.79 23.46 2.93
CA ASP A 63 -2.84 22.48 3.12
C ASP A 63 -2.22 21.17 3.62
N ARG A 64 -2.76 20.65 4.73
CA ARG A 64 -2.29 19.44 5.38
C ARG A 64 -3.19 18.30 4.98
N LEU A 65 -2.65 17.38 4.21
CA LEU A 65 -3.33 16.17 3.78
C LEU A 65 -3.08 15.11 4.84
N ASP A 66 -4.04 14.91 5.75
CA ASP A 66 -3.95 13.86 6.76
C ASP A 66 -3.97 12.48 6.08
N LEU A 67 -2.91 11.70 6.27
CA LEU A 67 -2.72 10.41 5.64
C LEU A 67 -3.84 9.44 6.02
N ASN A 68 -4.44 9.56 7.22
CA ASN A 68 -5.59 8.74 7.63
C ASN A 68 -6.82 8.96 6.75
N ILE A 69 -6.93 10.13 6.12
CA ILE A 69 -8.01 10.49 5.21
C ILE A 69 -7.57 10.28 3.76
N PHE A 70 -6.26 10.37 3.49
CA PHE A 70 -5.70 10.43 2.15
C PHE A 70 -5.22 9.07 1.60
N TYR A 71 -4.84 8.11 2.46
CA TYR A 71 -4.39 6.78 2.02
C TYR A 71 -5.41 6.03 1.14
N PRO A 72 -6.74 6.20 1.26
CA PRO A 72 -7.68 5.51 0.37
C PRO A 72 -7.55 5.96 -1.09
N LEU A 73 -7.24 7.24 -1.34
CA LEU A 73 -6.90 7.70 -2.69
C LEU A 73 -5.63 7.01 -3.20
N ILE A 74 -4.62 6.84 -2.34
CA ILE A 74 -3.38 6.13 -2.70
C ILE A 74 -3.71 4.67 -3.08
N GLY A 75 -4.58 4.01 -2.31
CA GLY A 75 -5.12 2.69 -2.66
C GLY A 75 -5.83 2.67 -4.02
N CYS A 76 -6.64 3.69 -4.32
CA CYS A 76 -7.30 3.82 -5.62
C CYS A 76 -6.30 3.99 -6.78
N LEU A 77 -5.22 4.76 -6.59
CA LEU A 77 -4.16 4.93 -7.58
C LEU A 77 -3.41 3.61 -7.84
N VAL A 78 -3.19 2.82 -6.79
CA VAL A 78 -2.58 1.49 -6.91
C VAL A 78 -3.50 0.54 -7.66
N GLU A 79 -4.79 0.52 -7.32
CA GLU A 79 -5.77 -0.31 -8.03
C GLU A 79 -5.89 0.06 -9.50
N MET A 80 -5.89 1.36 -9.83
CA MET A 80 -5.85 1.83 -11.22
C MET A 80 -4.66 1.22 -11.98
N GLY A 81 -3.50 1.06 -11.31
CA GLY A 81 -2.36 0.31 -11.84
C GLY A 81 -2.70 -1.14 -12.16
N HIS A 82 -3.31 -1.87 -11.23
CA HIS A 82 -3.73 -3.26 -11.46
C HIS A 82 -4.75 -3.40 -12.61
N LEU A 83 -5.68 -2.45 -12.75
CA LEU A 83 -6.67 -2.43 -13.84
C LEU A 83 -6.05 -2.15 -15.23
N ARG A 84 -4.96 -1.38 -15.28
CA ARG A 84 -4.29 -0.98 -16.53
C ARG A 84 -3.11 -1.88 -16.91
N LYS A 85 -2.71 -2.78 -16.02
CA LYS A 85 -1.69 -3.80 -16.29
C LYS A 85 -2.15 -4.67 -17.48
N PRO A 86 -1.26 -4.99 -18.43
CA PRO A 86 -1.58 -5.98 -19.46
C PRO A 86 -2.04 -7.30 -18.83
N GLN A 87 -3.26 -7.74 -19.15
CA GLN A 87 -3.86 -8.97 -18.60
C GLN A 87 -3.22 -10.21 -19.22
N THR A 88 -1.98 -10.53 -18.81
CA THR A 88 -1.17 -11.63 -19.35
C THR A 88 -1.20 -12.89 -18.48
N HIS A 89 -1.87 -12.85 -17.33
CA HIS A 89 -1.88 -13.99 -16.41
C HIS A 89 -2.61 -15.19 -17.04
N PRO A 90 -1.97 -16.38 -17.14
CA PRO A 90 -2.56 -17.55 -17.81
C PRO A 90 -3.84 -18.02 -17.14
N ALA A 91 -3.90 -17.96 -15.80
CA ALA A 91 -5.11 -18.33 -15.06
C ALA A 91 -6.32 -17.43 -15.32
N LEU A 92 -6.16 -16.24 -15.93
CA LEU A 92 -7.30 -15.39 -16.35
C LEU A 92 -7.74 -15.67 -17.79
N ARG A 93 -7.05 -16.60 -18.48
CA ARG A 93 -7.28 -16.95 -19.88
C ARG A 93 -7.61 -18.43 -20.08
N GLN A 94 -7.58 -19.23 -19.01
CA GLN A 94 -7.84 -20.67 -19.00
C GLN A 94 -8.83 -21.00 -17.89
N SER A 95 -9.62 -22.06 -18.06
CA SER A 95 -10.47 -22.58 -16.99
C SER A 95 -9.65 -23.19 -15.85
N ILE A 96 -10.22 -23.22 -14.65
CA ILE A 96 -9.66 -23.86 -13.46
C ILE A 96 -10.31 -25.22 -13.32
N LEU A 97 -9.49 -26.29 -13.30
CA LEU A 97 -9.94 -27.67 -13.36
C LEU A 97 -10.11 -28.35 -12.00
N ASN A 98 -9.59 -27.76 -10.93
CA ASN A 98 -9.71 -28.26 -9.56
C ASN A 98 -10.43 -27.25 -8.67
N ALA A 99 -10.48 -27.53 -7.38
CA ALA A 99 -11.20 -26.75 -6.37
C ALA A 99 -10.24 -26.05 -5.40
N PRO A 100 -9.45 -25.03 -5.81
CA PRO A 100 -8.61 -24.25 -4.90
C PRO A 100 -9.44 -23.28 -4.02
N ASN A 101 -10.51 -23.79 -3.42
CA ASN A 101 -11.41 -23.06 -2.55
C ASN A 101 -10.72 -22.70 -1.22
N PRO A 102 -11.29 -21.75 -0.44
CA PRO A 102 -10.89 -21.56 0.95
C PRO A 102 -10.92 -22.88 1.73
N GLY A 103 -9.98 -23.02 2.68
CA GLY A 103 -9.75 -24.27 3.43
C GLY A 103 -9.05 -25.40 2.66
N SER A 104 -8.72 -25.24 1.38
CA SER A 104 -8.03 -26.29 0.61
C SER A 104 -6.63 -26.56 1.18
N LEU A 105 -6.27 -27.85 1.28
CA LEU A 105 -4.94 -28.24 1.75
C LEU A 105 -3.85 -27.82 0.74
N PRO A 106 -2.80 -27.11 1.18
CA PRO A 106 -1.72 -26.69 0.31
C PRO A 106 -0.93 -27.91 -0.20
N THR A 107 -0.52 -27.86 -1.45
CA THR A 107 0.30 -28.89 -2.09
C THR A 107 1.78 -28.58 -1.86
N ARG A 108 2.56 -29.57 -1.42
CA ARG A 108 4.03 -29.46 -1.38
C ARG A 108 4.59 -29.48 -2.80
N LEU A 109 5.42 -28.50 -3.12
CA LEU A 109 6.03 -28.28 -4.42
C LEU A 109 7.46 -28.85 -4.46
N PRO A 110 8.06 -29.07 -5.65
CA PRO A 110 9.38 -29.70 -5.77
C PRO A 110 10.53 -28.93 -5.11
N ASP A 111 10.39 -27.61 -4.98
CA ASP A 111 11.36 -26.75 -4.31
C ASP A 111 11.27 -26.82 -2.77
N GLY A 112 10.37 -27.65 -2.25
CA GLY A 112 10.11 -27.81 -0.82
C GLY A 112 9.12 -26.81 -0.24
N SER A 113 8.71 -25.80 -1.02
CA SER A 113 7.66 -24.87 -0.63
C SER A 113 6.28 -25.54 -0.67
N ALA A 114 5.24 -24.85 -0.19
CA ALA A 114 3.87 -25.30 -0.29
C ALA A 114 2.95 -24.14 -0.68
N ALA A 115 1.96 -24.42 -1.52
CA ALA A 115 0.99 -23.46 -2.03
C ALA A 115 -0.32 -24.14 -2.41
N ASN A 116 -1.40 -23.38 -2.51
CA ASN A 116 -2.63 -23.84 -3.14
C ASN A 116 -2.41 -23.97 -4.66
N LEU A 117 -2.39 -25.20 -5.15
CA LEU A 117 -2.05 -25.51 -6.54
C LEU A 117 -3.30 -25.43 -7.42
N VAL A 118 -3.23 -24.62 -8.47
CA VAL A 118 -4.31 -24.32 -9.41
C VAL A 118 -4.02 -25.03 -10.73
N HIS A 119 -4.91 -25.93 -11.15
CA HIS A 119 -4.79 -26.65 -12.42
C HIS A 119 -5.50 -25.87 -13.53
N LEU A 120 -4.74 -25.40 -14.51
CA LEU A 120 -5.25 -24.65 -15.65
C LEU A 120 -5.64 -25.60 -16.79
N GLY A 121 -6.83 -25.38 -17.34
CA GLY A 121 -7.44 -26.18 -18.38
C GLY A 121 -7.47 -25.49 -19.73
N ASN A 122 -8.63 -25.58 -20.39
CA ASN A 122 -8.81 -25.08 -21.75
C ASN A 122 -8.83 -23.55 -21.76
N ARG A 123 -8.36 -22.97 -22.88
CA ARG A 123 -8.44 -21.53 -23.10
C ARG A 123 -9.90 -21.07 -23.11
N LEU A 124 -10.17 -19.96 -22.42
CA LEU A 124 -11.47 -19.29 -22.43
C LEU A 124 -11.75 -18.66 -23.80
N ALA A 125 -13.03 -18.53 -24.15
CA ALA A 125 -13.46 -17.88 -25.38
C ALA A 125 -13.12 -16.38 -25.39
N GLY A 126 -13.05 -15.75 -24.22
CA GLY A 126 -12.62 -14.36 -24.09
C GLY A 126 -12.41 -13.92 -22.65
N PRO A 127 -11.84 -12.71 -22.43
CA PRO A 127 -11.55 -12.18 -21.09
C PRO A 127 -12.78 -12.02 -20.19
N HIS A 128 -13.96 -11.78 -20.77
CA HIS A 128 -15.23 -11.64 -20.05
C HIS A 128 -15.67 -12.93 -19.33
N GLN A 129 -15.08 -14.09 -19.68
CA GLN A 129 -15.37 -15.35 -19.00
C GLN A 129 -14.59 -15.51 -17.70
N ALA A 130 -13.51 -14.75 -17.47
CA ALA A 130 -12.84 -14.74 -16.18
C ALA A 130 -13.84 -14.29 -15.09
N GLY A 131 -13.88 -14.98 -13.96
CA GLY A 131 -14.88 -14.75 -12.91
C GLY A 131 -16.24 -15.41 -13.14
N SER A 132 -16.45 -16.15 -14.25
CA SER A 132 -17.68 -16.90 -14.53
C SER A 132 -17.62 -18.37 -14.07
N ALA A 133 -18.77 -19.04 -14.00
CA ALA A 133 -18.84 -20.48 -13.71
C ALA A 133 -18.11 -21.36 -14.74
N ILE A 134 -17.94 -20.90 -15.99
CA ILE A 134 -17.13 -21.59 -17.00
C ILE A 134 -15.65 -21.53 -16.64
N TRP A 135 -15.21 -20.42 -16.07
CA TRP A 135 -13.83 -20.21 -15.69
C TRP A 135 -13.45 -20.97 -14.43
N PHE A 136 -14.28 -20.95 -13.39
CA PHE A 136 -14.04 -21.71 -12.16
C PHE A 136 -15.32 -22.39 -11.69
N SER A 137 -15.57 -23.58 -12.26
CA SER A 137 -16.81 -24.34 -12.07
C SER A 137 -16.92 -25.00 -10.70
N GLN A 138 -15.80 -25.29 -10.06
CA GLN A 138 -15.74 -25.92 -8.73
C GLN A 138 -15.65 -24.90 -7.58
N ALA A 139 -15.80 -23.60 -7.86
CA ALA A 139 -15.90 -22.58 -6.81
C ALA A 139 -17.14 -22.85 -5.94
N LEU A 140 -17.02 -22.70 -4.62
CA LEU A 140 -18.14 -22.92 -3.69
C LEU A 140 -19.35 -22.04 -4.03
N ASP A 141 -19.09 -20.77 -4.36
CA ASP A 141 -20.10 -19.81 -4.77
C ASP A 141 -19.50 -18.73 -5.70
N GLN A 142 -20.32 -17.72 -6.05
CA GLN A 142 -19.88 -16.60 -6.90
C GLN A 142 -18.90 -15.66 -6.18
N ASN A 143 -18.99 -15.49 -4.87
CA ASN A 143 -18.12 -14.59 -4.11
C ASN A 143 -16.69 -15.16 -4.04
N VAL A 144 -16.55 -16.44 -3.70
CA VAL A 144 -15.26 -17.17 -3.74
C VAL A 144 -14.62 -17.07 -5.11
N ARG A 145 -15.43 -17.24 -6.16
CA ARG A 145 -14.97 -17.13 -7.54
C ARG A 145 -14.44 -15.73 -7.86
N LEU A 146 -15.19 -14.67 -7.53
CA LEU A 146 -14.78 -13.30 -7.81
C LEU A 146 -13.56 -12.90 -6.99
N LYS A 147 -13.53 -13.21 -5.69
CA LYS A 147 -12.38 -12.98 -4.82
C LYS A 147 -11.12 -13.67 -5.38
N PHE A 148 -11.24 -14.93 -5.80
CA PHE A 148 -10.14 -15.66 -6.42
C PHE A 148 -9.66 -14.99 -7.73
N MET A 149 -10.58 -14.57 -8.60
CA MET A 149 -10.24 -13.80 -9.82
C MET A 149 -9.48 -12.53 -9.47
N ASP A 150 -9.95 -11.82 -8.46
CA ASP A 150 -9.38 -10.57 -7.99
C ASP A 150 -7.97 -10.74 -7.40
N ARG A 151 -7.70 -11.87 -6.74
CA ARG A 151 -6.35 -12.24 -6.28
C ARG A 151 -5.41 -12.44 -7.46
N VAL A 152 -5.80 -13.27 -8.42
CA VAL A 152 -5.01 -13.57 -9.63
C VAL A 152 -4.76 -12.29 -10.46
N LYS A 153 -5.78 -11.44 -10.61
CA LYS A 153 -5.69 -10.17 -11.36
C LYS A 153 -4.66 -9.23 -10.76
N ARG A 154 -4.49 -9.23 -9.43
CA ARG A 154 -3.55 -8.35 -8.72
C ARG A 154 -2.12 -8.88 -8.63
N GLU A 155 -1.84 -10.13 -9.01
CA GLU A 155 -0.48 -10.68 -8.99
C GLU A 155 0.51 -9.96 -9.94
N GLY A 156 1.71 -9.69 -9.48
CA GLY A 156 2.81 -9.10 -10.25
C GLY A 156 2.68 -7.58 -10.46
N HIS A 157 3.79 -6.97 -10.90
CA HIS A 157 3.93 -5.53 -11.15
C HIS A 157 3.69 -4.61 -9.94
N VAL A 158 3.69 -5.14 -8.71
CA VAL A 158 3.52 -4.35 -7.48
C VAL A 158 4.54 -3.21 -7.42
N LEU A 159 5.83 -3.49 -7.63
CA LEU A 159 6.87 -2.46 -7.60
C LEU A 159 6.69 -1.35 -8.65
N PRO A 160 6.49 -1.63 -9.97
CA PRO A 160 6.13 -0.61 -10.95
C PRO A 160 4.95 0.27 -10.54
N ILE A 161 3.89 -0.32 -9.96
CA ILE A 161 2.69 0.42 -9.53
C ILE A 161 2.99 1.35 -8.35
N LEU A 162 3.70 0.85 -7.33
CA LEU A 162 4.11 1.67 -6.18
C LEU A 162 5.08 2.78 -6.60
N MET A 163 5.98 2.53 -7.56
CA MET A 163 6.89 3.52 -8.10
C MET A 163 6.14 4.64 -8.82
N ALA A 164 5.20 4.30 -9.71
CA ALA A 164 4.39 5.28 -10.41
C ALA A 164 3.56 6.15 -9.46
N THR A 165 2.95 5.52 -8.46
CA THR A 165 2.19 6.21 -7.40
C THR A 165 3.09 7.13 -6.59
N SER A 166 4.29 6.68 -6.22
CA SER A 166 5.26 7.48 -5.45
C SER A 166 5.79 8.68 -6.25
N LEU A 167 6.02 8.53 -7.55
CA LEU A 167 6.40 9.66 -8.43
C LEU A 167 5.26 10.67 -8.59
N ALA A 168 4.01 10.20 -8.67
CA ALA A 168 2.86 11.10 -8.66
C ALA A 168 2.78 11.91 -7.36
N LEU A 169 2.94 11.26 -6.20
CA LEU A 169 3.01 11.95 -4.91
C LEU A 169 4.16 12.97 -4.86
N LEU A 170 5.36 12.58 -5.32
CA LEU A 170 6.52 13.48 -5.34
C LEU A 170 6.29 14.71 -6.22
N SER A 171 5.76 14.50 -7.44
CA SER A 171 5.53 15.57 -8.40
C SER A 171 4.40 16.49 -8.01
N GLU A 172 3.25 15.98 -7.57
CA GLU A 172 2.07 16.83 -7.38
C GLU A 172 1.92 17.35 -5.94
N ILE A 173 2.43 16.66 -4.92
CA ILE A 173 2.35 17.12 -3.51
C ILE A 173 3.61 17.87 -3.11
N TYR A 174 4.80 17.49 -3.59
CA TYR A 174 6.06 18.06 -3.10
C TYR A 174 6.73 19.03 -4.06
N THR A 175 6.16 19.31 -5.22
CA THR A 175 6.51 20.50 -5.99
C THR A 175 5.59 21.67 -5.63
N THR A 176 6.08 22.89 -5.75
CA THR A 176 5.23 24.08 -5.68
C THR A 176 5.45 24.85 -6.97
N PRO A 177 4.40 25.25 -7.72
CA PRO A 177 4.62 26.12 -8.86
C PRO A 177 5.18 27.44 -8.35
N THR A 178 6.38 27.78 -8.82
CA THR A 178 7.14 29.00 -8.52
C THR A 178 6.54 30.26 -9.15
N SER A 179 5.35 30.20 -9.75
CA SER A 179 4.77 31.36 -10.43
C SER A 179 4.37 32.45 -9.42
N ASN A 180 4.96 33.63 -9.63
CA ASN A 180 4.81 34.80 -8.77
C ASN A 180 3.38 35.40 -8.74
N GLU A 181 2.44 34.88 -9.53
CA GLU A 181 1.19 35.59 -9.82
C GLU A 181 0.01 35.28 -8.89
N LYS A 182 0.13 34.31 -7.98
CA LYS A 182 -0.78 34.09 -6.85
C LYS A 182 -0.08 33.11 -5.91
N LYS A 183 -0.11 33.36 -4.59
CA LYS A 183 0.42 32.43 -3.58
C LYS A 183 -0.22 31.05 -3.77
N SER A 184 0.43 30.19 -4.54
CA SER A 184 -0.06 28.84 -4.82
C SER A 184 -0.15 28.11 -3.49
N LEU A 185 -1.34 27.53 -3.23
CA LEU A 185 -1.55 26.74 -2.03
C LEU A 185 -0.69 25.49 -2.11
N ARG A 186 0.17 25.30 -1.12
CA ARG A 186 1.05 24.13 -1.04
C ARG A 186 0.29 23.02 -0.36
N ALA A 187 0.29 21.81 -0.91
CA ALA A 187 -0.22 20.63 -0.20
C ALA A 187 0.96 19.85 0.39
N ARG A 188 0.83 19.31 1.60
CA ARG A 188 1.83 18.38 2.18
C ARG A 188 1.12 17.27 2.92
N LEU A 189 1.63 16.04 2.77
CA LEU A 189 1.18 14.93 3.60
C LEU A 189 1.56 15.20 5.06
N ALA A 190 0.65 14.84 5.95
CA ALA A 190 0.87 14.75 7.38
C ALA A 190 0.25 13.45 7.88
N TYR A 191 0.75 12.90 8.96
CA TYR A 191 0.06 11.85 9.69
C TYR A 191 -0.36 12.44 11.03
N ARG A 192 -1.68 12.53 11.25
CA ARG A 192 -2.27 13.30 12.35
C ARG A 192 -1.76 14.75 12.30
N SER A 193 -1.14 15.23 13.37
CA SER A 193 -0.58 16.60 13.44
C SER A 193 0.87 16.72 12.96
N SER A 194 1.52 15.60 12.61
CA SER A 194 2.95 15.55 12.31
C SER A 194 3.21 15.50 10.80
N PRO A 195 3.93 16.47 10.21
CA PRO A 195 4.27 16.42 8.77
C PRO A 195 5.05 15.16 8.40
N ILE A 196 4.78 14.63 7.21
CA ILE A 196 5.60 13.58 6.61
C ILE A 196 6.93 14.19 6.19
N ALA A 197 8.00 13.72 6.81
CA ALA A 197 9.37 14.12 6.55
C ALA A 197 10.05 13.23 5.50
N ASP A 198 9.58 12.00 5.33
CA ASP A 198 10.05 11.08 4.31
C ASP A 198 8.95 10.13 3.85
N PHE A 199 8.97 9.73 2.60
CA PHE A 199 8.19 8.59 2.11
C PHE A 199 8.93 7.88 1.00
N GLY A 200 8.61 6.60 0.81
CA GLY A 200 9.21 5.80 -0.24
C GLY A 200 8.68 4.39 -0.26
N ILE A 201 9.49 3.48 -0.80
CA ILE A 201 9.15 2.08 -0.96
C ILE A 201 10.08 1.25 -0.10
N ALA A 202 9.50 0.33 0.65
CA ALA A 202 10.21 -0.72 1.35
C ALA A 202 10.05 -2.04 0.58
N SER A 203 11.07 -2.89 0.64
CA SER A 203 11.06 -4.23 0.08
C SER A 203 11.54 -5.26 1.11
N GLY A 204 10.97 -6.45 1.06
CA GLY A 204 11.13 -7.43 2.12
C GLY A 204 10.43 -8.74 1.82
N ALA A 205 10.11 -9.47 2.88
CA ALA A 205 9.24 -10.63 2.83
C ALA A 205 7.96 -10.36 3.61
N ALA A 206 6.82 -10.82 3.10
CA ALA A 206 5.57 -10.93 3.84
C ALA A 206 5.47 -12.33 4.47
N LYS A 207 5.00 -12.40 5.71
CA LYS A 207 4.70 -13.67 6.38
C LYS A 207 3.37 -14.18 5.88
N VAL A 208 3.44 -15.15 4.98
CA VAL A 208 2.27 -15.73 4.30
C VAL A 208 2.27 -17.23 4.53
N THR A 209 1.12 -17.77 4.92
CA THR A 209 0.95 -19.21 5.14
C THR A 209 0.89 -19.96 3.81
N ALA A 210 1.03 -21.29 3.82
CA ALA A 210 0.97 -22.07 2.59
C ALA A 210 -0.40 -22.04 1.89
N PRO A 211 -1.55 -22.12 2.60
CA PRO A 211 -2.89 -21.96 1.99
C PRO A 211 -3.08 -20.65 1.23
N ASP A 212 -2.43 -19.57 1.66
CA ASP A 212 -2.56 -18.24 1.08
C ASP A 212 -1.68 -18.00 -0.15
N ARG A 213 -0.78 -18.93 -0.47
CA ARG A 213 0.08 -18.86 -1.65
C ARG A 213 -0.59 -19.55 -2.83
N LEU A 214 -0.39 -19.01 -4.03
CA LEU A 214 -0.89 -19.62 -5.27
C LEU A 214 0.26 -20.17 -6.11
N ALA A 215 0.03 -21.31 -6.74
CA ALA A 215 0.88 -21.86 -7.79
C ALA A 215 -0.02 -22.39 -8.91
N TYR A 216 0.46 -22.33 -10.15
CA TYR A 216 -0.32 -22.64 -11.34
C TYR A 216 0.37 -23.75 -12.15
N ARG A 217 -0.40 -24.74 -12.59
CA ARG A 217 0.05 -25.82 -13.47
C ARG A 217 -0.83 -25.89 -14.70
N ASP A 218 -0.24 -25.71 -15.86
CA ASP A 218 -0.94 -25.88 -17.14
C ASP A 218 -1.13 -27.37 -17.45
N LYS A 219 -2.33 -27.77 -17.88
CA LYS A 219 -2.61 -29.16 -18.30
C LYS A 219 -1.82 -29.56 -19.56
N SER A 220 -1.49 -28.60 -20.42
CA SER A 220 -0.77 -28.83 -21.67
C SER A 220 0.73 -29.06 -21.47
N THR A 221 1.30 -28.62 -20.35
CA THR A 221 2.69 -28.94 -20.02
C THR A 221 2.75 -30.37 -19.48
N ASN A 222 3.81 -31.10 -19.88
CA ASN A 222 4.05 -32.50 -19.50
C ASN A 222 3.76 -32.69 -17.99
N PRO A 223 3.11 -33.79 -17.54
CA PRO A 223 2.73 -34.02 -16.13
C PRO A 223 3.87 -33.89 -15.09
N SER A 224 5.12 -33.74 -15.52
CA SER A 224 6.22 -33.35 -14.65
C SER A 224 6.02 -31.97 -14.03
N PHE A 225 6.56 -31.77 -12.83
CA PHE A 225 6.51 -30.49 -12.14
C PHE A 225 7.34 -29.38 -12.79
N ALA A 226 8.01 -29.65 -13.93
CA ALA A 226 8.83 -28.69 -14.65
C ALA A 226 8.02 -27.50 -15.22
N GLY A 227 6.69 -27.58 -15.24
CA GLY A 227 5.78 -26.54 -15.73
C GLY A 227 5.05 -25.73 -14.67
N ILE A 228 5.38 -25.85 -13.37
CA ILE A 228 4.73 -25.01 -12.34
C ILE A 228 5.19 -23.56 -12.47
N ARG A 229 4.22 -22.65 -12.53
CA ARG A 229 4.42 -21.22 -12.38
C ARG A 229 3.98 -20.80 -10.98
N TYR A 230 4.86 -20.19 -10.20
CA TYR A 230 4.51 -19.63 -8.91
C TYR A 230 3.73 -18.32 -9.09
N GLY A 231 2.79 -18.05 -8.18
CA GLY A 231 2.11 -16.76 -8.09
C GLY A 231 3.04 -15.67 -7.53
N GLN A 232 2.45 -14.66 -6.89
CA GLN A 232 3.23 -13.61 -6.22
C GLN A 232 4.18 -14.23 -5.17
N ASP A 233 5.47 -13.90 -5.22
CA ASP A 233 6.44 -14.40 -4.25
C ASP A 233 6.35 -13.58 -2.94
N PRO A 234 5.95 -14.18 -1.80
CA PRO A 234 5.93 -13.46 -0.53
C PRO A 234 7.33 -13.03 -0.08
N ASN A 235 8.40 -13.65 -0.58
CA ASN A 235 9.78 -13.24 -0.32
C ASN A 235 10.28 -12.14 -1.24
N ASP A 236 9.46 -11.60 -2.15
CA ASP A 236 9.75 -10.40 -2.94
C ASP A 236 8.55 -9.44 -2.89
N HIS A 237 8.30 -8.93 -1.69
CA HIS A 237 7.15 -8.09 -1.38
C HIS A 237 7.54 -6.63 -1.22
N TYR A 238 6.61 -5.72 -1.55
CA TYR A 238 6.84 -4.28 -1.57
C TYR A 238 5.66 -3.52 -0.97
N TRP A 239 5.94 -2.47 -0.19
CA TRP A 239 4.93 -1.60 0.41
C TRP A 239 5.42 -0.16 0.51
N LEU A 240 4.49 0.78 0.69
CA LEU A 240 4.80 2.18 0.92
C LEU A 240 5.05 2.44 2.40
N TYR A 241 6.03 3.28 2.70
CA TYR A 241 6.25 3.80 4.05
C TYR A 241 6.17 5.31 4.07
N PHE A 242 5.74 5.85 5.21
CA PHE A 242 5.68 7.29 5.48
C PHE A 242 6.26 7.55 6.87
N THR A 243 7.31 8.36 6.93
CA THR A 243 7.98 8.72 8.17
C THR A 243 7.70 10.18 8.50
N THR A 244 7.14 10.45 9.67
CA THR A 244 6.92 11.81 10.16
C THR A 244 8.23 12.46 10.60
N ILE A 245 8.24 13.78 10.74
CA ILE A 245 9.39 14.53 11.30
C ILE A 245 9.77 14.12 12.73
N ARG A 246 8.88 13.40 13.43
CA ARG A 246 9.12 12.87 14.78
C ARG A 246 9.63 11.42 14.78
N GLY A 247 9.94 10.86 13.61
CA GLY A 247 10.45 9.49 13.46
C GLY A 247 9.38 8.39 13.53
N GLU A 248 8.11 8.74 13.73
CA GLU A 248 7.01 7.78 13.59
C GLU A 248 6.87 7.35 12.14
N THR A 249 6.83 6.04 11.90
CA THR A 249 6.61 5.45 10.58
C THR A 249 5.26 4.76 10.55
N VAL A 250 4.51 4.93 9.47
CA VAL A 250 3.31 4.14 9.13
C VAL A 250 3.49 3.54 7.75
N THR A 251 2.80 2.44 7.46
CA THR A 251 2.92 1.76 6.16
C THR A 251 1.57 1.59 5.49
N LEU A 252 1.58 1.61 4.15
CA LEU A 252 0.44 1.25 3.33
C LEU A 252 0.85 0.10 2.41
N ASP A 253 0.16 -1.03 2.54
CA ASP A 253 0.37 -2.20 1.72
C ASP A 253 -0.90 -2.52 0.92
N CYS A 254 -0.77 -2.51 -0.41
CA CYS A 254 -1.85 -2.82 -1.34
C CYS A 254 -1.64 -4.18 -2.04
N GLY A 255 -0.54 -4.89 -1.76
CA GLY A 255 -0.21 -6.17 -2.38
C GLY A 255 -0.64 -7.39 -1.57
N MET A 256 -0.90 -7.22 -0.27
CA MET A 256 -1.29 -8.29 0.65
C MET A 256 -2.58 -9.03 0.27
N TYR A 257 -3.46 -8.41 -0.52
CA TYR A 257 -4.68 -9.06 -1.03
C TYR A 257 -4.38 -10.32 -1.84
N THR A 258 -3.27 -10.37 -2.58
CA THR A 258 -2.87 -11.57 -3.34
C THR A 258 -2.63 -12.78 -2.43
N PHE A 259 -2.29 -12.53 -1.16
CA PHE A 259 -2.06 -13.48 -0.09
C PHE A 259 -3.26 -13.61 0.86
N ASN A 260 -4.47 -13.38 0.36
CA ASN A 260 -5.73 -13.49 1.11
C ASN A 260 -5.87 -12.56 2.33
N MET A 261 -4.99 -11.58 2.50
CA MET A 261 -5.14 -10.56 3.53
C MET A 261 -5.95 -9.40 2.97
N CYS A 262 -7.26 -9.50 3.16
CA CYS A 262 -8.25 -8.76 2.40
C CYS A 262 -8.82 -7.53 3.15
N GLN A 263 -7.93 -6.71 3.72
CA GLN A 263 -8.36 -5.40 4.23
C GLN A 263 -8.62 -4.45 3.05
N MET A 264 -9.87 -4.00 2.95
CA MET A 264 -10.37 -3.18 1.87
C MET A 264 -10.78 -1.80 2.38
N VAL A 265 -10.71 -0.79 1.50
CA VAL A 265 -11.20 0.56 1.77
C VAL A 265 -12.16 1.01 0.66
N SER A 266 -13.21 1.72 1.04
CA SER A 266 -14.23 2.20 0.10
C SER A 266 -13.62 3.20 -0.87
N THR A 267 -13.97 3.10 -2.16
CA THR A 267 -13.52 4.03 -3.22
C THR A 267 -14.41 5.24 -3.38
N LYS A 268 -15.72 5.09 -3.09
CA LYS A 268 -16.78 6.04 -3.45
C LYS A 268 -16.49 7.52 -3.18
N PRO A 269 -15.95 7.95 -2.03
CA PRO A 269 -15.69 9.38 -1.81
C PRO A 269 -14.36 9.84 -2.41
N TYR A 270 -13.44 8.93 -2.75
CA TYR A 270 -12.06 9.23 -3.14
C TYR A 270 -11.83 9.16 -4.66
N SER A 271 -12.64 8.38 -5.39
CA SER A 271 -12.44 8.16 -6.81
C SER A 271 -13.28 9.04 -7.72
N THR A 272 -12.63 9.58 -8.75
CA THR A 272 -13.29 10.11 -9.95
C THR A 272 -13.66 8.96 -10.88
N HIS A 273 -14.70 9.14 -11.71
CA HIS A 273 -15.08 8.16 -12.74
C HIS A 273 -13.98 7.90 -13.78
N SER A 274 -12.99 8.80 -13.91
CA SER A 274 -11.83 8.61 -14.78
C SER A 274 -10.77 7.67 -14.19
N MET A 275 -10.69 7.58 -12.86
CA MET A 275 -9.67 6.79 -12.18
C MET A 275 -10.07 5.31 -12.05
N LEU A 276 -11.28 5.05 -11.55
CA LEU A 276 -11.78 3.69 -11.31
C LEU A 276 -13.19 3.51 -11.91
N PRO A 277 -13.53 2.28 -12.37
CA PRO A 277 -14.90 1.94 -12.74
C PRO A 277 -15.87 2.14 -11.56
N PRO A 278 -17.11 2.65 -11.79
CA PRO A 278 -18.12 2.80 -10.75
C PRO A 278 -18.44 1.51 -10.00
N GLU A 279 -18.25 0.36 -10.65
CA GLU A 279 -18.56 -0.98 -10.13
C GLU A 279 -17.50 -1.51 -9.16
N LEU A 280 -16.42 -0.75 -8.89
CA LEU A 280 -15.36 -1.14 -7.96
C LEU A 280 -15.48 -0.33 -6.65
N PRO A 281 -16.41 -0.70 -5.75
CA PRO A 281 -16.69 0.06 -4.52
C PRO A 281 -15.59 -0.04 -3.46
N TRP A 282 -14.70 -1.03 -3.58
CA TRP A 282 -13.68 -1.36 -2.59
C TRP A 282 -12.34 -1.65 -3.26
N VAL A 283 -11.25 -1.23 -2.64
CA VAL A 283 -9.89 -1.54 -3.09
C VAL A 283 -9.00 -2.02 -1.94
N PRO A 284 -8.01 -2.88 -2.22
CA PRO A 284 -7.07 -3.31 -1.20
C PRO A 284 -6.23 -2.17 -0.65
N ALA A 285 -6.22 -2.04 0.66
CA ALA A 285 -5.40 -1.05 1.37
C ALA A 285 -5.23 -1.46 2.84
N PHE A 286 -4.17 -2.20 3.11
CA PHE A 286 -3.75 -2.53 4.47
C PHE A 286 -2.89 -1.37 5.02
N PHE A 287 -3.55 -0.46 5.75
CA PHE A 287 -2.90 0.71 6.35
C PHE A 287 -2.52 0.43 7.80
N ARG A 288 -1.22 0.22 8.04
CA ARG A 288 -0.68 -0.16 9.35
C ARG A 288 -0.31 1.09 10.14
N GLU A 289 -1.19 1.47 11.06
CA GLU A 289 -0.96 2.55 12.02
C GLU A 289 -0.22 2.06 13.28
N ARG A 290 0.25 3.01 14.10
CA ARG A 290 0.90 2.76 15.40
C ARG A 290 0.12 1.79 16.29
N ASP A 291 -1.21 1.91 16.31
CA ASP A 291 -2.04 1.12 17.20
C ASP A 291 -2.13 -0.33 16.70
N MET A 292 -2.17 -0.55 15.38
CA MET A 292 -2.00 -1.87 14.77
C MET A 292 -0.60 -2.44 15.01
N ASP A 293 0.46 -1.66 14.82
CA ASP A 293 1.85 -2.09 15.09
C ASP A 293 2.04 -2.66 16.50
N ARG A 294 1.31 -2.12 17.48
CA ARG A 294 1.38 -2.57 18.89
C ARG A 294 0.49 -3.78 19.19
N THR A 295 -0.51 -4.03 18.36
CA THR A 295 -1.57 -5.01 18.63
C THR A 295 -1.47 -6.26 17.78
N THR A 296 -0.89 -6.17 16.58
CA THR A 296 -0.76 -7.29 15.66
C THR A 296 0.68 -7.82 15.61
N PRO A 297 0.88 -9.11 15.31
CA PRO A 297 2.20 -9.64 14.99
C PRO A 297 2.84 -8.90 13.81
N ASP A 298 4.17 -8.91 13.75
CA ASP A 298 4.88 -8.39 12.59
C ASP A 298 4.62 -9.27 11.38
N MET A 299 4.05 -8.66 10.35
CA MET A 299 3.71 -9.32 9.09
C MET A 299 4.84 -9.25 8.06
N TYR A 300 5.82 -8.39 8.28
CA TYR A 300 6.90 -8.13 7.33
C TYR A 300 8.26 -8.41 7.92
N VAL A 301 9.19 -8.81 7.07
CA VAL A 301 10.63 -8.78 7.30
C VAL A 301 11.21 -7.77 6.32
N GLU A 302 11.37 -6.51 6.74
CA GLU A 302 11.96 -5.45 5.92
C GLU A 302 13.43 -5.77 5.64
N ARG A 303 13.82 -5.78 4.37
CA ARG A 303 15.22 -5.99 3.94
C ARG A 303 15.86 -4.69 3.46
N ARG A 304 15.06 -3.82 2.85
CA ARG A 304 15.52 -2.55 2.30
C ARG A 304 14.39 -1.55 2.33
N ARG A 305 14.74 -0.28 2.54
CA ARG A 305 13.88 0.86 2.23
C ARG A 305 14.65 1.89 1.43
N MET A 306 13.96 2.54 0.51
CA MET A 306 14.51 3.64 -0.28
C MET A 306 13.52 4.80 -0.31
N SER A 307 14.01 5.96 0.09
CA SER A 307 13.25 7.20 0.03
C SER A 307 13.02 7.60 -1.41
N VAL A 308 11.76 7.90 -1.75
CA VAL A 308 11.42 8.56 -3.01
C VAL A 308 11.53 10.08 -2.83
N LEU A 309 11.05 10.60 -1.70
CA LEU A 309 11.05 12.04 -1.44
C LEU A 309 12.47 12.65 -1.42
N ARG A 310 13.44 11.93 -0.84
CA ARG A 310 14.81 12.42 -0.61
C ARG A 310 15.82 11.87 -1.60
N ASN A 311 15.39 11.18 -2.66
CA ASN A 311 16.29 10.71 -3.70
C ASN A 311 16.59 11.84 -4.71
N PRO A 312 17.83 12.36 -4.80
CA PRO A 312 18.15 13.49 -5.67
C PRO A 312 17.94 13.18 -7.15
N ALA A 313 18.18 11.94 -7.58
CA ALA A 313 17.99 11.55 -8.98
C ALA A 313 16.50 11.57 -9.36
N LEU A 314 15.61 11.08 -8.50
CA LEU A 314 14.16 11.17 -8.73
C LEU A 314 13.64 12.61 -8.64
N GLN A 315 14.24 13.46 -7.79
CA GLN A 315 13.92 14.89 -7.76
C GLN A 315 14.28 15.57 -9.09
N THR A 316 15.44 15.22 -9.68
CA THR A 316 15.83 15.68 -11.02
C THR A 316 14.84 15.22 -12.08
N VAL A 317 14.36 13.98 -12.02
CA VAL A 317 13.32 13.49 -12.94
C VAL A 317 12.07 14.37 -12.87
N VAL A 318 11.58 14.68 -11.67
CA VAL A 318 10.40 15.53 -11.46
C VAL A 318 10.63 16.96 -11.92
N HIS A 319 11.82 17.51 -11.67
CA HIS A 319 12.20 18.86 -12.09
C HIS A 319 12.21 19.00 -13.62
N ILE A 320 12.83 18.05 -14.32
CA ILE A 320 12.91 18.05 -15.80
C ILE A 320 11.55 17.75 -16.41
N ALA A 321 10.81 16.79 -15.84
CA ALA A 321 9.52 16.39 -16.38
C ALA A 321 8.53 17.55 -16.33
N GLY A 322 8.53 18.36 -15.27
CA GLY A 322 7.59 19.49 -15.15
C GLY A 322 6.16 19.06 -15.46
N THR A 323 5.54 19.64 -16.50
CA THR A 323 4.21 19.25 -17.01
C THR A 323 4.23 18.29 -18.20
N ALA A 324 5.39 17.78 -18.60
CA ALA A 324 5.54 16.86 -19.71
C ALA A 324 4.73 15.57 -19.48
N THR A 325 4.13 15.08 -20.57
CA THR A 325 3.34 13.85 -20.61
C THR A 325 4.21 12.60 -20.82
N THR A 326 5.46 12.79 -21.21
CA THR A 326 6.42 11.73 -21.59
C THR A 326 7.72 11.87 -20.82
N TYR A 327 8.39 10.74 -20.61
CA TYR A 327 9.72 10.66 -20.01
C TYR A 327 10.75 10.32 -21.09
N ASP A 328 11.89 11.01 -21.07
CA ASP A 328 13.00 10.68 -21.95
C ASP A 328 13.80 9.46 -21.45
N GLU A 329 14.78 9.02 -22.24
CA GLU A 329 15.62 7.86 -21.92
C GLU A 329 16.41 8.03 -20.61
N ALA A 330 16.91 9.23 -20.33
CA ALA A 330 17.69 9.51 -19.14
C ALA A 330 16.81 9.43 -17.88
N GLN A 331 15.62 10.02 -17.93
CA GLN A 331 14.64 9.96 -16.86
C GLN A 331 14.16 8.52 -16.62
N ALA A 332 13.85 7.79 -17.70
CA ALA A 332 13.45 6.40 -17.62
C ALA A 332 14.55 5.53 -16.97
N SER A 333 15.81 5.75 -17.35
CA SER A 333 16.97 5.05 -16.78
C SER A 333 17.12 5.29 -15.27
N ILE A 334 16.90 6.53 -14.80
CA ILE A 334 16.92 6.85 -13.37
C ILE A 334 15.83 6.08 -12.62
N ILE A 335 14.59 6.09 -13.15
CA ILE A 335 13.45 5.39 -12.53
C ILE A 335 13.72 3.88 -12.49
N CYS A 336 14.18 3.29 -13.59
CA CYS A 336 14.52 1.88 -13.66
C CYS A 336 15.65 1.52 -12.69
N SER A 337 16.72 2.32 -12.61
CA SER A 337 17.84 2.08 -11.68
C SER A 337 17.38 2.06 -10.21
N PHE A 338 16.46 2.96 -9.83
CA PHE A 338 15.85 2.94 -8.51
C PHE A 338 15.08 1.63 -8.25
N MET A 339 14.25 1.20 -9.20
CA MET A 339 13.48 -0.04 -9.12
C MET A 339 14.38 -1.29 -9.13
N GLU A 340 15.42 -1.35 -9.97
CA GLU A 340 16.40 -2.44 -10.01
C GLU A 340 17.09 -2.61 -8.66
N THR A 341 17.40 -1.49 -8.00
CA THR A 341 17.98 -1.51 -6.65
C THR A 341 17.01 -2.13 -5.65
N LEU A 342 15.73 -1.76 -5.65
CA LEU A 342 14.73 -2.37 -4.75
C LEU A 342 14.50 -3.85 -5.05
N ALA A 343 14.38 -4.21 -6.33
CA ALA A 343 14.04 -5.55 -6.79
C ALA A 343 15.21 -6.54 -6.80
N ARG A 344 16.46 -6.03 -6.80
CA ARG A 344 17.68 -6.84 -6.94
C ARG A 344 17.69 -7.69 -8.22
N ARG A 345 17.04 -7.19 -9.26
CA ARG A 345 17.01 -7.76 -10.61
C ARG A 345 16.89 -6.64 -11.62
N LYS A 346 17.12 -6.97 -12.89
CA LYS A 346 16.84 -6.07 -14.00
C LYS A 346 15.34 -5.86 -14.17
N ILE A 347 14.97 -4.62 -14.46
CA ILE A 347 13.60 -4.26 -14.80
C ILE A 347 13.39 -4.54 -16.28
N SER A 348 12.33 -5.29 -16.59
CA SER A 348 12.00 -5.62 -17.98
C SER A 348 11.57 -4.39 -18.77
N ARG A 349 11.61 -4.49 -20.10
CA ARG A 349 11.14 -3.42 -20.99
C ARG A 349 9.65 -3.12 -20.73
N GLU A 350 8.85 -4.16 -20.53
CA GLU A 350 7.42 -4.09 -20.26
C GLU A 350 7.14 -3.35 -18.94
N GLU A 351 7.88 -3.69 -17.87
CA GLU A 351 7.76 -2.99 -16.58
C GLU A 351 8.18 -1.53 -16.67
N ARG A 352 9.22 -1.24 -17.45
CA ARG A 352 9.69 0.12 -17.74
C ARG A 352 8.61 0.93 -18.46
N GLU A 353 8.09 0.43 -19.58
CA GLU A 353 7.03 1.13 -20.33
C GLU A 353 5.78 1.33 -19.47
N PHE A 354 5.45 0.32 -18.66
CA PHE A 354 4.30 0.35 -17.76
C PHE A 354 4.43 1.42 -16.65
N VAL A 355 5.57 1.50 -15.94
CA VAL A 355 5.75 2.50 -14.86
C VAL A 355 5.69 3.93 -15.41
N LEU A 356 6.27 4.20 -16.59
CA LEU A 356 6.27 5.53 -17.18
C LEU A 356 4.86 5.97 -17.58
N SER A 357 4.12 5.10 -18.27
CA SER A 357 2.73 5.34 -18.66
C SER A 357 1.83 5.54 -17.44
N LEU A 358 1.96 4.68 -16.42
CA LEU A 358 1.15 4.74 -15.22
C LEU A 358 1.44 6.00 -14.39
N THR A 359 2.71 6.46 -14.36
CA THR A 359 3.08 7.69 -13.65
C THR A 359 2.35 8.90 -14.20
N THR A 360 2.34 9.09 -15.52
CA THR A 360 1.61 10.21 -16.15
C THR A 360 0.13 10.20 -15.77
N GLN A 361 -0.49 9.02 -15.73
CA GLN A 361 -1.90 8.87 -15.40
C GLN A 361 -2.18 9.16 -13.91
N ALA A 362 -1.37 8.60 -12.99
CA ALA A 362 -1.51 8.85 -11.57
C ALA A 362 -1.31 10.33 -11.21
N ARG A 363 -0.40 11.02 -11.91
CA ARG A 363 -0.20 12.47 -11.78
C ARG A 363 -1.45 13.26 -12.17
N ASN A 364 -2.06 12.93 -13.30
CA ASN A 364 -3.26 13.64 -13.77
C ASN A 364 -4.44 13.49 -12.81
N GLU A 365 -4.66 12.30 -12.26
CA GLU A 365 -5.70 12.07 -11.25
C GLU A 365 -5.41 12.85 -9.96
N LEU A 366 -4.18 12.76 -9.46
CA LEU A 366 -3.78 13.47 -8.25
C LEU A 366 -3.86 15.00 -8.41
N LYS A 367 -3.43 15.54 -9.56
CA LYS A 367 -3.56 16.94 -9.91
C LYS A 367 -5.01 17.40 -9.93
N THR A 368 -5.91 16.58 -10.47
CA THR A 368 -7.36 16.85 -10.48
C THR A 368 -7.91 16.95 -9.06
N VAL A 369 -7.57 15.99 -8.19
CA VAL A 369 -7.98 16.00 -6.78
C VAL A 369 -7.44 17.22 -6.02
N LEU A 370 -6.17 17.56 -6.23
CA LEU A 370 -5.53 18.69 -5.55
C LEU A 370 -6.10 20.03 -6.00
N ASN A 371 -6.29 20.23 -7.31
CA ASN A 371 -6.88 21.44 -7.86
C ASN A 371 -8.35 21.61 -7.44
N GLY A 372 -9.13 20.53 -7.46
CA GLY A 372 -10.52 20.54 -7.02
C GLY A 372 -10.68 20.59 -5.50
N ARG A 373 -9.60 20.37 -4.74
CA ARG A 373 -9.61 20.19 -3.28
C ARG A 373 -10.66 19.18 -2.80
N SER A 374 -10.93 18.14 -3.60
CA SER A 374 -11.96 17.13 -3.28
C SER A 374 -11.71 16.46 -1.93
N TRP A 375 -10.43 16.37 -1.52
CA TRP A 375 -10.01 15.86 -0.23
C TRP A 375 -10.59 16.57 0.99
N ALA A 376 -11.04 17.82 0.84
CA ALA A 376 -11.61 18.58 1.95
C ALA A 376 -12.99 18.05 2.40
N SER A 377 -13.73 17.37 1.50
CA SER A 377 -15.06 16.81 1.78
C SER A 377 -15.05 15.31 2.12
N TRP A 378 -13.89 14.66 2.07
CA TRP A 378 -13.78 13.23 2.38
C TRP A 378 -14.09 12.92 3.85
N PRO A 379 -14.60 11.71 4.13
CA PRO A 379 -14.90 11.29 5.49
C PRO A 379 -13.61 11.24 6.33
N LYS A 380 -13.70 11.67 7.59
CA LYS A 380 -12.56 11.71 8.53
C LYS A 380 -12.06 10.32 8.91
N VAL A 381 -12.95 9.34 8.85
CA VAL A 381 -12.67 7.92 9.06
C VAL A 381 -13.08 7.22 7.77
N PRO A 382 -12.13 6.71 6.97
CA PRO A 382 -12.46 5.92 5.79
C PRO A 382 -13.29 4.70 6.17
N ALA A 383 -14.30 4.39 5.36
CA ALA A 383 -15.00 3.12 5.50
C ALA A 383 -14.04 1.99 5.09
N THR A 384 -13.81 1.06 5.99
CA THR A 384 -13.00 -0.15 5.78
C THR A 384 -13.87 -1.39 5.95
N THR A 385 -13.48 -2.48 5.29
CA THR A 385 -14.07 -3.80 5.50
C THR A 385 -12.97 -4.85 5.38
N VAL A 386 -13.22 -6.04 5.93
CA VAL A 386 -12.43 -7.23 5.62
C VAL A 386 -13.27 -8.09 4.70
N GLU A 387 -12.74 -8.43 3.52
CA GLU A 387 -13.39 -9.39 2.61
C GLU A 387 -12.98 -10.80 3.00
N MET A 388 -13.78 -11.40 3.89
CA MET A 388 -13.51 -12.72 4.48
C MET A 388 -13.96 -13.85 3.55
N ASP A 389 -13.30 -15.00 3.65
CA ASP A 389 -13.78 -16.22 2.99
C ASP A 389 -14.98 -16.83 3.71
N PRO A 390 -15.82 -17.64 3.04
CA PRO A 390 -16.99 -18.25 3.66
C PRO A 390 -16.69 -19.15 4.87
N ASP A 391 -15.51 -19.78 4.91
CA ASP A 391 -15.04 -20.62 6.02
C ASP A 391 -14.55 -19.81 7.22
N GLU A 392 -14.01 -18.60 7.01
CA GLU A 392 -13.59 -17.69 8.08
C GLU A 392 -14.78 -17.12 8.89
N LEU A 393 -15.93 -16.94 8.24
CA LEU A 393 -17.15 -16.41 8.88
C LEU A 393 -17.72 -17.29 10.00
N MET A 394 -17.38 -18.58 10.02
CA MET A 394 -17.98 -19.56 10.93
C MET A 394 -17.27 -19.65 12.28
N GLU A 395 -15.98 -19.29 12.36
CA GLU A 395 -15.19 -19.35 13.61
C GLU A 395 -15.34 -18.08 14.47
N ASP A 396 -15.46 -16.90 13.86
CA ASP A 396 -15.43 -15.61 14.58
C ASP A 396 -16.78 -15.18 15.20
N MET A 397 -17.88 -15.88 14.91
CA MET A 397 -19.20 -15.49 15.45
C MET A 397 -19.45 -15.92 16.90
N MET A 398 -18.48 -16.55 17.58
CA MET A 398 -18.76 -17.32 18.79
C MET A 398 -17.79 -17.18 19.97
N ASP A 399 -16.62 -16.56 19.80
CA ASP A 399 -15.70 -16.36 20.93
C ASP A 399 -15.80 -14.92 21.46
N ASP A 400 -16.06 -14.81 22.76
CA ASP A 400 -16.24 -13.57 23.51
C ASP A 400 -15.02 -12.65 23.33
N ASP A 401 -15.14 -11.60 22.50
CA ASP A 401 -14.09 -10.60 22.19
C ASP A 401 -13.34 -10.13 23.45
N ALA A 402 -14.04 -10.09 24.59
CA ALA A 402 -13.47 -9.75 25.88
C ALA A 402 -12.44 -10.79 26.39
N ALA A 403 -12.74 -12.09 26.26
CA ALA A 403 -11.87 -13.18 26.70
C ALA A 403 -10.60 -13.25 25.85
N TRP A 404 -10.72 -13.05 24.53
CA TRP A 404 -9.55 -12.97 23.64
C TRP A 404 -8.67 -11.75 23.96
N ALA A 405 -9.27 -10.58 24.16
CA ALA A 405 -8.54 -9.37 24.54
C ALA A 405 -7.81 -9.54 25.89
N GLU A 406 -8.41 -10.25 26.86
CA GLU A 406 -7.78 -10.58 28.14
C GLU A 406 -6.59 -11.54 27.95
N TYR A 407 -6.77 -12.59 27.15
CA TYR A 407 -5.69 -13.51 26.80
C TYR A 407 -4.50 -12.78 26.16
N LEU A 408 -4.74 -11.90 25.17
CA LEU A 408 -3.67 -11.14 24.51
C LEU A 408 -2.90 -10.23 25.48
N LYS A 409 -3.56 -9.68 26.50
CA LYS A 409 -2.88 -8.93 27.57
C LYS A 409 -1.95 -9.85 28.38
N GLY A 410 -2.43 -11.03 28.76
CA GLY A 410 -1.64 -12.07 29.43
C GLY A 410 -0.45 -12.52 28.60
N TYR A 411 -0.67 -12.84 27.32
CA TYR A 411 0.35 -13.23 26.36
C TYR A 411 1.47 -12.20 26.24
N LYS A 412 1.14 -10.91 26.08
CA LYS A 412 2.14 -9.84 26.00
C LYS A 412 2.93 -9.67 27.30
N LYS A 413 2.28 -9.80 28.45
CA LYS A 413 2.92 -9.76 29.76
C LYS A 413 3.92 -10.91 29.92
N ASN A 414 3.51 -12.12 29.53
CA ASN A 414 4.31 -13.34 29.58
C ASN A 414 5.53 -13.27 28.64
N LYS A 415 5.34 -12.81 27.40
CA LYS A 415 6.42 -12.56 26.45
C LYS A 415 7.42 -11.53 26.98
N LYS A 416 6.94 -10.45 27.61
CA LYS A 416 7.80 -9.44 28.26
C LYS A 416 8.56 -10.00 29.48
N ALA A 417 8.00 -11.00 30.16
CA ALA A 417 8.66 -11.71 31.24
C ALA A 417 9.72 -12.72 30.77
N GLY A 418 9.96 -12.84 29.46
CA GLY A 418 10.99 -13.69 28.88
C GLY A 418 10.54 -15.13 28.64
N MET A 419 9.23 -15.41 28.62
CA MET A 419 8.74 -16.74 28.21
C MET A 419 9.12 -17.02 26.75
N ASP A 420 9.60 -18.23 26.50
CA ASP A 420 9.94 -18.70 25.17
C ASP A 420 8.68 -19.07 24.36
N GLU A 421 8.86 -19.33 23.06
CA GLU A 421 7.77 -19.62 22.13
C GLU A 421 7.01 -20.91 22.49
N THR A 422 7.70 -21.91 23.06
CA THR A 422 7.08 -23.17 23.49
C THR A 422 6.17 -22.94 24.70
N GLN A 423 6.63 -22.14 25.65
CA GLN A 423 5.85 -21.78 26.84
C GLN A 423 4.64 -20.92 26.49
N LEU A 424 4.78 -20.01 25.54
CA LEU A 424 3.67 -19.20 25.03
C LEU A 424 2.63 -20.05 24.28
N ASP A 425 3.08 -21.01 23.45
CA ASP A 425 2.19 -21.96 22.76
C ASP A 425 1.43 -22.84 23.77
N GLN A 426 2.11 -23.32 24.82
CA GLN A 426 1.46 -24.08 25.87
C GLN A 426 0.40 -23.25 26.62
N ALA A 427 0.68 -21.98 26.91
CA ALA A 427 -0.29 -21.07 27.53
C ALA A 427 -1.53 -20.84 26.63
N TYR A 428 -1.33 -20.73 25.32
CA TYR A 428 -2.42 -20.65 24.35
C TYR A 428 -3.29 -21.90 24.37
N ARG A 429 -2.67 -23.09 24.33
CA ARG A 429 -3.39 -24.37 24.34
C ARG A 429 -4.25 -24.54 25.59
N VAL A 430 -3.74 -24.14 26.76
CA VAL A 430 -4.50 -24.16 28.02
C VAL A 430 -5.70 -23.22 27.93
N TRP A 431 -5.49 -21.96 27.54
CA TRP A 431 -6.58 -20.99 27.40
C TRP A 431 -7.64 -21.44 26.37
N SER A 432 -7.22 -21.98 25.22
CA SER A 432 -8.13 -22.46 24.17
C SER A 432 -8.93 -23.68 24.64
N ALA A 433 -8.32 -24.59 25.41
CA ALA A 433 -9.03 -25.70 26.03
C ALA A 433 -10.07 -25.22 27.06
N GLU A 434 -9.75 -24.19 27.85
CA GLU A 434 -10.70 -23.56 28.77
C GLU A 434 -11.88 -22.90 28.04
N GLN A 435 -11.66 -22.23 26.91
CA GLN A 435 -12.74 -21.65 26.12
C GLN A 435 -13.64 -22.74 25.50
N LYS A 436 -13.06 -23.81 24.94
CA LYS A 436 -13.83 -24.94 24.39
C LYS A 436 -14.70 -25.64 25.43
N GLY A 437 -14.32 -25.58 26.71
CA GLY A 437 -15.11 -26.11 27.82
C GLY A 437 -16.28 -25.22 28.25
N ARG A 438 -16.28 -23.92 27.88
CA ARG A 438 -17.40 -23.01 28.13
C ARG A 438 -18.47 -23.26 27.06
N GLN A 439 -19.44 -24.12 27.36
CA GLN A 439 -20.62 -24.23 26.51
C GLN A 439 -21.26 -22.83 26.37
N PRO A 440 -21.55 -22.37 25.15
CA PRO A 440 -22.21 -21.10 24.98
C PRO A 440 -23.58 -21.16 25.67
N LEU A 441 -23.86 -20.18 26.55
CA LEU A 441 -25.08 -20.12 27.36
C LEU A 441 -26.39 -20.25 26.54
N TRP A 442 -26.37 -19.88 25.25
CA TRP A 442 -27.52 -20.03 24.36
C TRP A 442 -27.82 -21.49 23.94
N ALA A 443 -26.84 -22.40 23.98
CA ALA A 443 -27.04 -23.82 23.67
C ALA A 443 -27.86 -24.57 24.75
N SER A 444 -28.20 -23.89 25.84
CA SER A 444 -29.07 -24.40 26.91
C SER A 444 -30.48 -23.77 26.93
N VAL A 445 -30.81 -22.95 25.92
CA VAL A 445 -32.09 -22.23 25.80
C VAL A 445 -32.89 -22.62 24.53
N MET A 446 -32.41 -23.59 23.75
CA MET A 446 -33.20 -24.33 22.74
C MET A 446 -33.38 -25.76 23.21
#